data_AF-A0A8T5RIA0-F1
#
_entry.id   AF-A0A8T5RIA0-F1
#
_cell.length_a   1.000
_cell.length_b   1.000
_cell.length_c   1.000
_cell.angle_alpha   90.00
_cell.angle_beta   90.00
_cell.angle_gamma   90.00
#
_symmetry.space_group_name_H-M   'P 1'
#
loop_
_entity.id
_entity.type
_entity.pdbx_description
1 polymer ?
#
loop_
_entity_poly.entity_id
_entity_poly.type
_entity_poly.pdbx_seq_one_letter_code
_entity_poly.pdbx_strand_id
1 'polypeptide(L)'
;MTFTEIKLSEFFKEGLFFSCEKCGECCKGYSNGEVYIYEEDIEKLVEHLGKKGNQYTLRSFAKKHLKLIRTSFYWKENGVDRGKNYSFYTLGFKFIGSDEHCEFIDKNNLCTVHKDRPFQCRAYPIGWNMLINNMRNFRKYSKDCPALKNSLKKKGKFYSSKEIIEWAKQEYEIEKKFFLQMKKNNFNIFKTYKFLPKDISK
;
A
#
# COMPACT_ATOMS: atom_id res chain seq x y z
N MET A 1 -3.99 -3.04 22.26
CA MET A 1 -3.14 -1.94 21.77
C MET A 1 -3.97 -1.15 20.78
N THR A 2 -4.39 0.04 21.17
CA THR A 2 -5.04 1.01 20.28
C THR A 2 -3.99 1.55 19.32
N PHE A 3 -4.14 1.30 18.02
CA PHE A 3 -3.27 1.83 16.96
C PHE A 3 -3.41 3.35 16.75
N THR A 4 -3.85 4.10 17.77
CA THR A 4 -3.88 5.56 17.73
C THR A 4 -2.50 6.18 17.85
N GLU A 5 -1.51 5.46 18.38
CA GLU A 5 -0.11 5.90 18.43
C GLU A 5 0.75 5.06 17.49
N ILE A 6 1.25 5.69 16.43
CA ILE A 6 2.20 5.07 15.50
C ILE A 6 3.53 4.90 16.24
N LYS A 7 3.83 3.67 16.65
CA LYS A 7 5.07 3.34 17.35
C LYS A 7 6.18 3.07 16.34
N LEU A 8 7.08 4.03 16.18
CA LEU A 8 8.32 3.85 15.43
C LEU A 8 9.28 2.93 16.20
N SER A 9 10.03 2.08 15.48
CA SER A 9 11.18 1.40 16.09
C SER A 9 12.28 2.42 16.41
N GLU A 10 13.17 2.10 17.37
CA GLU A 10 14.21 3.03 17.85
C GLU A 10 15.02 3.66 16.72
N PHE A 11 15.30 2.88 15.67
CA PHE A 11 16.07 3.33 14.52
C PHE A 11 15.41 4.47 13.73
N PHE A 12 14.08 4.51 13.63
CA PHE A 12 13.39 5.55 12.86
C PHE A 12 13.14 6.82 13.67
N LYS A 13 13.49 6.84 14.97
CA LYS A 13 13.39 8.06 15.79
C LYS A 13 14.35 9.15 15.31
N GLU A 14 15.51 8.77 14.78
CA GLU A 14 16.50 9.68 14.18
C GLU A 14 16.15 10.08 12.72
N GLY A 15 15.06 9.55 12.17
CA GLY A 15 14.68 9.73 10.78
C GLY A 15 15.19 8.63 9.85
N LEU A 16 14.98 8.83 8.54
CA LEU A 16 15.24 7.84 7.51
C LEU A 16 15.78 8.52 6.25
N PHE A 17 16.86 7.99 5.67
CA PHE A 17 17.32 8.41 4.35
C PHE A 17 16.73 7.47 3.30
N PHE A 18 15.99 7.98 2.32
CA PHE A 18 15.43 7.14 1.27
C PHE A 18 15.18 7.92 -0.02
N SER A 19 15.47 7.30 -1.17
CA SER A 19 15.02 7.79 -2.48
C SER A 19 14.83 6.61 -3.40
N CYS A 20 13.64 6.49 -3.99
CA CYS A 20 13.38 5.39 -4.93
C CYS A 20 14.33 5.49 -6.13
N GLU A 21 15.13 4.45 -6.34
CA GLU A 21 16.07 4.35 -7.47
C GLU A 21 15.43 3.78 -8.74
N LYS A 22 14.10 3.55 -8.73
CA LYS A 22 13.35 2.93 -9.84
C LYS A 22 13.95 1.60 -10.32
N CYS A 23 14.48 0.81 -9.39
CA CYS A 23 15.06 -0.50 -9.67
C CYS A 23 14.02 -1.58 -10.03
N GLY A 24 12.76 -1.41 -9.63
CA GLY A 24 11.69 -2.38 -9.88
C GLY A 24 11.59 -3.52 -8.86
N GLU A 25 12.53 -3.65 -7.94
CA GLU A 25 12.56 -4.78 -6.99
C GLU A 25 11.35 -4.84 -6.05
N CYS A 26 10.90 -3.69 -5.52
CA CYS A 26 9.69 -3.64 -4.70
C CYS A 26 8.38 -3.85 -5.50
N CYS A 27 8.47 -3.93 -6.84
CA CYS A 27 7.34 -4.20 -7.72
C CYS A 27 7.25 -5.67 -8.13
N LYS A 28 8.11 -6.56 -7.62
CA LYS A 28 8.18 -7.99 -7.94
C LYS A 28 8.04 -8.87 -6.70
N GLY A 29 7.48 -10.06 -6.85
CA GLY A 29 7.43 -11.15 -5.87
C GLY A 29 6.44 -10.98 -4.70
N TYR A 30 5.67 -12.02 -4.37
CA TYR A 30 4.80 -12.02 -3.17
C TYR A 30 5.56 -11.85 -1.85
N SER A 31 6.85 -12.21 -1.79
CA SER A 31 7.67 -12.05 -0.57
C SER A 31 7.82 -10.61 -0.13
N ASN A 32 7.58 -9.68 -1.06
CA ASN A 32 7.64 -8.26 -0.80
C ASN A 32 6.34 -7.70 -0.24
N GLY A 33 5.26 -8.49 -0.16
CA GLY A 33 3.97 -8.16 0.45
C GLY A 33 2.94 -7.56 -0.51
N GLU A 34 1.74 -7.29 0.01
CA GLU A 34 0.60 -6.84 -0.78
C GLU A 34 0.61 -5.31 -0.97
N VAL A 35 0.16 -4.87 -2.15
CA VAL A 35 -0.12 -3.45 -2.42
C VAL A 35 -1.63 -3.23 -2.32
N TYR A 36 -2.08 -2.65 -1.22
CA TYR A 36 -3.47 -2.27 -0.99
C TYR A 36 -3.86 -1.09 -1.86
N ILE A 37 -5.07 -1.16 -2.42
CA ILE A 37 -5.61 -0.19 -3.36
C ILE A 37 -6.97 0.27 -2.86
N TYR A 38 -7.18 1.58 -2.84
CA TYR A 38 -8.46 2.19 -2.48
C TYR A 38 -9.07 2.93 -3.67
N GLU A 39 -10.37 3.24 -3.58
CA GLU A 39 -11.13 3.89 -4.65
C GLU A 39 -10.42 5.12 -5.25
N GLU A 40 -9.86 6.01 -4.42
CA GLU A 40 -9.12 7.19 -4.88
C GLU A 40 -7.83 6.85 -5.65
N ASP A 41 -7.16 5.73 -5.34
CA ASP A 41 -6.02 5.27 -6.13
C ASP A 41 -6.48 4.72 -7.49
N ILE A 42 -7.63 4.03 -7.54
CA ILE A 42 -8.21 3.49 -8.77
C ILE A 42 -8.59 4.63 -9.72
N GLU A 43 -9.27 5.65 -9.21
CA GLU A 43 -9.67 6.83 -9.99
C GLU A 43 -8.46 7.50 -10.64
N LYS A 44 -7.41 7.76 -9.85
CA LYS A 44 -6.16 8.36 -10.35
C LYS A 44 -5.47 7.51 -11.42
N LEU A 45 -5.42 6.19 -11.21
CA LEU A 45 -4.81 5.28 -12.17
C LEU A 45 -5.60 5.20 -13.47
N VAL A 46 -6.94 5.14 -13.38
CA VAL A 46 -7.82 5.16 -14.57
C VAL A 46 -7.64 6.46 -15.34
N GLU A 47 -7.61 7.61 -14.66
CA GLU A 47 -7.39 8.91 -15.30
C GLU A 47 -6.02 8.98 -15.99
N HIS A 48 -4.95 8.56 -15.30
CA HIS A 48 -3.59 8.55 -15.84
C HIS A 48 -3.48 7.64 -17.07
N LEU A 49 -4.08 6.45 -17.02
CA LEU A 49 -4.09 5.52 -18.14
C LEU A 49 -4.93 6.05 -19.32
N GLY A 50 -6.03 6.75 -19.03
CA GLY A 50 -6.84 7.47 -20.01
C GLY A 50 -6.04 8.52 -20.78
N LYS A 51 -5.22 9.32 -20.08
CA LYS A 51 -4.28 10.28 -20.70
C LYS A 51 -3.24 9.61 -21.60
N LYS A 52 -3.00 8.31 -21.42
CA LYS A 52 -2.11 7.47 -22.26
C LYS A 52 -2.86 6.68 -23.33
N GLY A 53 -4.14 6.98 -23.57
CA GLY A 53 -4.97 6.34 -24.59
C GLY A 53 -5.64 5.03 -24.17
N ASN A 54 -5.44 4.57 -22.92
CA ASN A 54 -6.13 3.38 -22.41
C ASN A 54 -7.45 3.78 -21.75
N GLN A 55 -8.58 3.39 -22.35
CA GLN A 55 -9.89 3.71 -21.79
C GLN A 55 -10.35 2.61 -20.83
N TYR A 56 -10.32 2.92 -19.53
CA TYR A 56 -10.90 2.07 -18.49
C TYR A 56 -12.08 2.76 -17.82
N THR A 57 -13.13 1.99 -17.54
CA THR A 57 -14.05 2.29 -16.42
C THR A 57 -13.46 1.73 -15.12
N LEU A 58 -13.90 2.25 -13.96
CA LEU A 58 -13.52 1.69 -12.65
C LEU A 58 -13.76 0.18 -12.56
N ARG A 59 -14.89 -0.30 -13.11
CA ARG A 59 -15.25 -1.72 -13.17
C ARG A 59 -14.26 -2.54 -14.00
N SER A 60 -13.96 -2.08 -15.22
CA SER A 60 -13.02 -2.79 -16.11
C SER A 60 -11.59 -2.78 -15.57
N PHE A 61 -11.18 -1.67 -14.94
CA PHE A 61 -9.88 -1.56 -14.29
C PHE A 61 -9.79 -2.56 -13.13
N ALA A 62 -10.79 -2.56 -12.24
CA ALA A 62 -10.82 -3.48 -11.11
C ALA A 62 -10.82 -4.95 -11.57
N LYS A 63 -11.59 -5.29 -12.60
CA LYS A 63 -11.61 -6.64 -13.17
C LYS A 63 -10.22 -7.07 -13.63
N LYS A 64 -9.53 -6.20 -14.36
CA LYS A 64 -8.25 -6.53 -14.98
C LYS A 64 -7.11 -6.56 -13.96
N HIS A 65 -6.96 -5.48 -13.18
CA HIS A 65 -5.74 -5.16 -12.43
C HIS A 65 -5.81 -5.46 -10.94
N LEU A 66 -6.99 -5.71 -10.37
CA LEU A 66 -7.17 -5.87 -8.92
C LEU A 66 -7.62 -7.27 -8.53
N LYS A 67 -7.27 -7.66 -7.30
CA LYS A 67 -7.72 -8.87 -6.61
C LYS A 67 -8.32 -8.51 -5.25
N LEU A 68 -9.16 -9.38 -4.72
CA LEU A 68 -9.61 -9.32 -3.34
C LEU A 68 -8.51 -9.86 -2.42
N ILE A 69 -8.26 -9.16 -1.34
CA ILE A 69 -7.29 -9.57 -0.31
C ILE A 69 -8.00 -9.61 1.02
N ARG A 70 -7.74 -10.65 1.82
CA ARG A 70 -8.23 -10.70 3.20
C ARG A 70 -7.29 -9.89 4.08
N THR A 71 -7.85 -8.92 4.81
CA THR A 71 -7.11 -8.08 5.74
C THR A 71 -7.78 -8.06 7.11
N SER A 72 -7.06 -7.55 8.11
CA SER A 72 -7.58 -7.32 9.45
C SER A 72 -7.31 -5.89 9.90
N PHE A 73 -8.31 -5.24 10.49
CA PHE A 73 -8.17 -3.90 11.05
C PHE A 73 -8.59 -3.89 12.52
N TYR A 74 -7.72 -3.38 13.40
CA TYR A 74 -8.06 -3.19 14.81
C TYR A 74 -8.86 -1.91 14.99
N TRP A 75 -10.03 -2.01 15.60
CA TRP A 75 -10.85 -0.84 15.91
C TRP A 75 -11.39 -0.88 17.33
N LYS A 76 -11.29 0.26 18.01
CA LYS A 76 -11.89 0.51 19.32
C LYS A 76 -12.98 1.55 19.16
N GLU A 77 -14.21 1.20 19.54
CA GLU A 77 -15.34 2.12 19.49
C GLU A 77 -15.31 3.06 20.69
N ASN A 78 -15.87 4.25 20.50
CA ASN A 78 -16.00 5.23 21.57
C ASN A 78 -16.90 4.65 22.67
N GLY A 79 -16.46 4.78 23.93
CA GLY A 79 -17.21 4.27 25.08
C GLY A 79 -17.10 2.76 25.31
N VAL A 80 -16.26 2.04 24.56
CA VAL A 80 -16.00 0.61 24.79
C VAL A 80 -14.62 0.43 25.42
N ASP A 81 -14.49 -0.44 26.43
CA ASP A 81 -13.22 -0.64 27.15
C ASP A 81 -12.12 -1.25 26.28
N ARG A 82 -12.50 -2.19 25.39
CA ARG A 82 -11.57 -2.94 24.54
C ARG A 82 -12.00 -2.89 23.07
N GLY A 83 -11.07 -2.54 22.20
CA GLY A 83 -11.23 -2.73 20.76
C GLY A 83 -11.01 -4.19 20.35
N LYS A 84 -11.40 -4.50 19.11
CA LYS A 84 -11.27 -5.84 18.52
C LYS A 84 -10.74 -5.78 17.09
N ASN A 85 -10.25 -6.91 16.60
CA ASN A 85 -9.83 -7.07 15.21
C ASN A 85 -11.03 -7.44 14.34
N TYR A 86 -11.18 -6.76 13.22
CA TYR A 86 -12.19 -7.04 12.20
C TYR A 86 -11.50 -7.61 10.98
N SER A 87 -11.92 -8.80 10.53
CA SER A 87 -11.42 -9.42 9.30
C SER A 87 -12.41 -9.24 8.16
N PHE A 88 -11.96 -8.71 7.03
CA PHE A 88 -12.80 -8.44 5.86
C PHE A 88 -11.98 -8.43 4.57
N TYR A 89 -12.65 -8.29 3.43
CA TYR A 89 -11.99 -8.14 2.13
C TYR A 89 -11.68 -6.68 1.81
N THR A 90 -10.49 -6.45 1.26
CA THR A 90 -10.05 -5.21 0.62
C THR A 90 -9.58 -5.49 -0.80
N LEU A 91 -9.13 -4.46 -1.52
CA LEU A 91 -8.51 -4.60 -2.83
C LEU A 91 -6.99 -4.49 -2.73
N GLY A 92 -6.30 -5.23 -3.58
CA GLY A 92 -4.91 -4.94 -3.91
C GLY A 92 -4.58 -5.27 -5.35
N PHE A 93 -3.36 -4.92 -5.77
CA PHE A 93 -2.92 -5.22 -7.12
C PHE A 93 -2.79 -6.72 -7.37
N LYS A 94 -3.13 -7.11 -8.59
CA LYS A 94 -2.70 -8.39 -9.14
C LYS A 94 -1.24 -8.31 -9.54
N PHE A 95 -0.50 -9.31 -9.12
CA PHE A 95 0.83 -9.58 -9.63
C PHE A 95 0.71 -10.69 -10.68
N ILE A 96 1.47 -10.57 -11.76
CA ILE A 96 1.39 -11.42 -12.95
C ILE A 96 2.75 -12.03 -13.28
N GLY A 97 2.74 -13.03 -14.17
CA GLY A 97 3.97 -13.73 -14.56
C GLY A 97 4.47 -14.71 -13.50
N SER A 98 5.49 -15.49 -13.85
CA SER A 98 6.10 -16.48 -12.95
C SER A 98 6.96 -15.84 -11.85
N ASP A 99 7.41 -14.60 -12.06
CA ASP A 99 8.15 -13.78 -11.10
C ASP A 99 7.24 -12.86 -10.29
N GLU A 100 5.92 -12.95 -10.49
CA GLU A 100 4.89 -12.23 -9.75
C GLU A 100 5.19 -10.74 -9.69
N HIS A 101 5.28 -10.11 -10.86
CA HIS A 101 5.53 -8.67 -10.97
C HIS A 101 4.24 -7.87 -11.10
N CYS A 102 4.28 -6.60 -10.68
CA CYS A 102 3.21 -5.65 -10.87
C CYS A 102 3.02 -5.38 -12.37
N GLU A 103 1.79 -5.50 -12.88
CA GLU A 103 1.49 -5.32 -14.31
C GLU A 103 1.90 -3.95 -14.88
N PHE A 104 2.11 -2.95 -14.02
CA PHE A 104 2.55 -1.61 -14.44
C PHE A 104 4.06 -1.46 -14.57
N ILE A 105 4.87 -2.49 -14.30
CA ILE A 105 6.30 -2.48 -14.58
C ILE A 105 6.55 -2.85 -16.05
N ASP A 106 7.38 -2.08 -16.75
CA ASP A 106 7.76 -2.39 -18.12
C ASP A 106 8.95 -3.36 -18.18
N LYS A 107 9.32 -3.76 -19.41
CA LYS A 107 10.46 -4.63 -19.70
C LYS A 107 11.82 -4.10 -19.22
N ASN A 108 11.91 -2.80 -18.91
CA ASN A 108 13.12 -2.14 -18.40
C ASN A 108 13.07 -1.96 -16.88
N ASN A 109 12.14 -2.63 -16.18
CA ASN A 109 11.89 -2.50 -14.74
C ASN A 109 11.36 -1.13 -14.30
N LEU A 110 10.81 -0.33 -15.22
CA LEU A 110 10.29 1.00 -14.92
C LEU A 110 8.78 0.99 -14.71
N CYS A 111 8.33 1.65 -13.66
CA CYS A 111 6.90 1.81 -13.39
C CYS A 111 6.27 2.81 -14.39
N THR A 112 5.36 2.31 -15.23
CA THR A 112 4.65 3.08 -16.26
C THR A 112 3.65 4.09 -15.69
N VAL A 113 3.28 3.94 -14.41
CA VAL A 113 2.38 4.83 -13.66
C VAL A 113 3.09 5.56 -12.53
N HIS A 114 4.43 5.68 -12.56
CA HIS A 114 5.21 6.14 -11.41
C HIS A 114 4.78 7.48 -10.79
N LYS A 115 4.28 8.42 -11.60
CA LYS A 115 3.80 9.74 -11.14
C LYS A 115 2.51 9.63 -10.32
N ASP A 116 1.62 8.73 -10.71
CA ASP A 116 0.28 8.53 -10.15
C ASP A 116 0.14 7.19 -9.43
N ARG A 117 1.28 6.57 -9.07
CA ARG A 117 1.34 5.30 -8.35
C ARG A 117 0.53 5.38 -7.06
N PRO A 118 -0.12 4.29 -6.58
CA PRO A 118 -0.95 4.30 -5.38
C PRO A 118 -0.26 4.88 -4.14
N PHE A 119 -1.04 5.30 -3.15
CA PHE A 119 -0.51 5.86 -1.91
C PHE A 119 0.58 4.98 -1.28
N GLN A 120 0.31 3.68 -1.11
CA GLN A 120 1.25 2.75 -0.51
C GLN A 120 2.58 2.65 -1.29
N CYS A 121 2.54 2.72 -2.62
CA CYS A 121 3.74 2.76 -3.46
C CYS A 121 4.48 4.11 -3.37
N ARG A 122 3.78 5.23 -3.13
CA ARG A 122 4.42 6.54 -2.87
C ARG A 122 5.09 6.59 -1.51
N ALA A 123 4.45 5.97 -0.52
CA ALA A 123 4.87 5.99 0.86
C ALA A 123 5.99 4.98 1.16
N TYR A 124 6.32 4.03 0.28
CA TYR A 124 7.41 3.07 0.52
C TYR A 124 8.75 3.77 0.88
N PRO A 125 9.48 3.30 1.89
CA PRO A 125 9.20 2.14 2.76
C PRO A 125 8.36 2.49 4.01
N ILE A 126 7.95 3.74 4.17
CA ILE A 126 7.20 4.24 5.33
C ILE A 126 5.79 3.66 5.37
N GLY A 127 5.07 3.65 4.24
CA GLY A 127 3.73 3.08 4.08
C GLY A 127 3.69 1.54 4.12
N TRP A 128 4.68 0.95 4.76
CA TRP A 128 4.82 -0.48 4.93
C TRP A 128 5.12 -0.67 6.39
N ASN A 129 4.08 -0.67 7.22
CA ASN A 129 4.20 -0.68 8.69
C ASN A 129 5.23 -1.72 9.19
N MET A 130 5.31 -2.88 8.54
CA MET A 130 6.28 -3.94 8.85
C MET A 130 7.75 -3.56 8.66
N LEU A 131 8.07 -2.57 7.84
CA LEU A 131 9.44 -2.07 7.60
C LEU A 131 9.83 -1.01 8.63
N ILE A 132 8.90 -0.15 9.05
CA ILE A 132 9.19 0.93 10.03
C ILE A 132 9.11 0.47 11.49
N ASN A 133 8.36 -0.59 11.78
CA ASN A 133 8.26 -1.12 13.14
C ASN A 133 9.29 -2.22 13.44
N ASN A 134 9.95 -2.78 12.43
CA ASN A 134 10.83 -3.93 12.58
C ASN A 134 12.10 -3.81 11.71
N MET A 135 13.21 -3.46 12.37
CA MET A 135 14.53 -3.36 11.75
C MET A 135 14.99 -4.67 11.05
N ARG A 136 14.57 -5.85 11.53
CA ARG A 136 14.93 -7.12 10.87
C ARG A 136 14.29 -7.21 9.50
N ASN A 137 13.03 -6.78 9.36
CA ASN A 137 12.36 -6.69 8.07
C ASN A 137 13.05 -5.66 7.18
N PHE A 138 13.36 -4.47 7.71
CA PHE A 138 14.07 -3.45 6.96
C PHE A 138 15.40 -3.97 6.37
N ARG A 139 16.22 -4.66 7.18
CA ARG A 139 17.47 -5.29 6.73
C ARG A 139 17.28 -6.46 5.77
N LYS A 140 16.17 -7.18 5.88
CA LYS A 140 15.83 -8.25 4.93
C LYS A 140 15.57 -7.64 3.55
N TYR A 141 14.69 -6.64 3.48
CA TYR A 141 14.30 -5.98 2.24
C TYR A 141 15.44 -5.15 1.63
N SER A 142 16.40 -4.67 2.44
CA SER A 142 17.58 -3.97 1.93
C SER A 142 18.58 -4.86 1.19
N LYS A 143 18.44 -6.19 1.25
CA LYS A 143 19.24 -7.11 0.43
C LYS A 143 18.89 -6.99 -1.04
N ASP A 144 17.60 -6.81 -1.32
CA ASP A 144 17.05 -6.79 -2.68
C ASP A 144 16.88 -5.35 -3.18
N CYS A 145 16.48 -4.40 -2.32
CA CYS A 145 16.27 -3.01 -2.72
C CYS A 145 17.55 -2.14 -2.56
N PRO A 146 18.14 -1.62 -3.66
CA PRO A 146 19.32 -0.74 -3.60
C PRO A 146 19.09 0.54 -2.79
N ALA A 147 17.89 1.13 -2.89
CA ALA A 147 17.53 2.33 -2.15
C ALA A 147 17.50 2.09 -0.63
N LEU A 148 17.01 0.94 -0.17
CA LEU A 148 17.07 0.58 1.25
C LEU A 148 18.50 0.23 1.68
N LYS A 149 19.30 -0.39 0.81
CA LYS A 149 20.73 -0.61 1.07
C LYS A 149 21.47 0.71 1.26
N ASN A 150 21.15 1.71 0.44
CA ASN A 150 21.69 3.07 0.54
C ASN A 150 21.15 3.83 1.76
N SER A 151 19.91 3.58 2.16
CA SER A 151 19.35 4.07 3.43
C SER A 151 20.20 3.69 4.63
N LEU A 152 20.66 2.43 4.71
CA LEU A 152 21.55 1.95 5.78
C LEU A 152 22.91 2.67 5.81
N LYS A 153 23.29 3.32 4.71
CA LYS A 153 24.50 4.15 4.58
C LYS A 153 24.20 5.66 4.68
N LYS A 154 23.01 6.05 5.15
CA LYS A 154 22.53 7.42 5.26
C LYS A 154 22.55 8.19 3.92
N LYS A 155 22.20 7.51 2.81
CA LYS A 155 22.12 8.11 1.46
C LYS A 155 20.68 8.21 0.97
N GLY A 156 20.40 9.28 0.22
CA GLY A 156 19.07 9.63 -0.30
C GLY A 156 18.48 10.85 0.40
N LYS A 157 17.23 11.18 0.06
CA LYS A 157 16.46 12.23 0.75
C LYS A 157 16.25 11.86 2.22
N PHE A 158 16.53 12.80 3.11
CA PHE A 158 16.23 12.63 4.53
C PHE A 158 14.73 12.88 4.81
N TYR A 159 14.16 12.03 5.63
CA TYR A 159 12.83 12.15 6.21
C TYR A 159 12.99 12.16 7.74
N SER A 160 12.55 13.24 8.37
CA SER A 160 12.49 13.34 9.83
C SER A 160 11.51 12.33 10.42
N SER A 161 11.65 12.01 11.71
CA SER A 161 10.67 11.16 12.42
C SER A 161 9.25 11.74 12.38
N LYS A 162 9.12 13.07 12.39
CA LYS A 162 7.84 13.76 12.20
C LYS A 162 7.23 13.45 10.83
N GLU A 163 8.00 13.59 9.76
CA GLU A 163 7.53 13.24 8.40
C GLU A 163 7.15 11.76 8.31
N ILE A 164 7.96 10.85 8.87
CA ILE A 164 7.64 9.41 8.88
C ILE A 164 6.29 9.15 9.56
N ILE A 165 6.05 9.79 10.71
CA ILE A 165 4.77 9.69 11.43
C ILE A 165 3.63 10.27 10.59
N GLU A 166 3.82 11.39 9.91
CA GLU A 166 2.81 12.00 9.04
C GLU A 166 2.41 11.08 7.89
N TRP A 167 3.38 10.47 7.21
CA TRP A 167 3.11 9.49 6.15
C TRP A 167 2.37 8.26 6.66
N ALA A 168 2.80 7.71 7.81
CA ALA A 168 2.14 6.55 8.41
C ALA A 168 0.72 6.89 8.92
N LYS A 169 0.49 8.12 9.40
CA LYS A 169 -0.86 8.60 9.78
C LYS A 169 -1.78 8.70 8.57
N GLN A 170 -1.28 9.20 7.44
CA GLN A 170 -2.06 9.28 6.21
C GLN A 170 -2.49 7.88 5.74
N GLU A 171 -1.59 6.89 5.77
CA GLU A 171 -1.96 5.50 5.47
C GLU A 171 -3.07 4.98 6.39
N TYR A 172 -2.89 5.14 7.69
CA TYR A 172 -3.88 4.71 8.68
C TYR A 172 -5.25 5.38 8.47
N GLU A 173 -5.29 6.68 8.16
CA GLU A 173 -6.55 7.37 7.91
C GLU A 173 -7.24 6.89 6.62
N ILE A 174 -6.49 6.51 5.57
CA ILE A 174 -7.05 5.86 4.38
C ILE A 174 -7.66 4.50 4.74
N GLU A 175 -6.91 3.65 5.45
CA GLU A 175 -7.39 2.34 5.92
C GLU A 175 -8.63 2.47 6.80
N LYS A 176 -8.61 3.42 7.74
CA LYS A 176 -9.71 3.72 8.66
C LYS A 176 -10.95 4.22 7.91
N LYS A 177 -10.78 5.13 6.94
CA LYS A 177 -11.89 5.61 6.08
C LYS A 177 -12.56 4.43 5.38
N PHE A 178 -11.77 3.55 4.78
CA PHE A 178 -12.29 2.33 4.14
C PHE A 178 -12.97 1.40 5.15
N PHE A 179 -12.36 1.15 6.31
CA PHE A 179 -12.93 0.31 7.36
C PHE A 179 -14.31 0.83 7.82
N LEU A 180 -14.45 2.14 8.04
CA LEU A 180 -15.73 2.74 8.44
C LEU A 180 -16.80 2.59 7.36
N GLN A 181 -16.41 2.73 6.08
CA GLN A 181 -17.31 2.48 4.95
C GLN A 181 -17.72 1.00 4.87
N MET A 182 -16.79 0.08 5.09
CA MET A 182 -17.07 -1.36 5.17
C MET A 182 -18.02 -1.67 6.33
N LYS A 183 -17.78 -1.11 7.53
CA LYS A 183 -18.65 -1.29 8.70
C LYS A 183 -20.08 -0.81 8.41
N LYS A 184 -20.25 0.36 7.78
CA LYS A 184 -21.56 0.90 7.37
C LYS A 184 -22.30 -0.04 6.40
N ASN A 185 -21.56 -0.78 5.57
CA ASN A 185 -22.09 -1.73 4.59
C ASN A 185 -22.07 -3.19 5.05
N ASN A 186 -22.04 -3.44 6.37
CA ASN A 186 -22.01 -4.78 6.98
C ASN A 186 -20.87 -5.66 6.43
N PHE A 187 -19.70 -5.06 6.19
CA PHE A 187 -18.51 -5.70 5.64
C PHE A 187 -18.70 -6.36 4.26
N ASN A 188 -19.69 -5.92 3.48
CA ASN A 188 -19.88 -6.35 2.11
C ASN A 188 -19.13 -5.42 1.13
N ILE A 189 -18.00 -5.89 0.59
CA ILE A 189 -17.18 -5.09 -0.31
C ILE A 189 -17.91 -4.70 -1.61
N PHE A 190 -18.84 -5.49 -2.10
CA PHE A 190 -19.63 -5.18 -3.31
C PHE A 190 -20.70 -4.11 -3.06
N LYS A 191 -21.14 -3.93 -1.80
CA LYS A 191 -21.97 -2.79 -1.40
C LYS A 191 -21.12 -1.52 -1.23
N THR A 192 -19.91 -1.68 -0.69
CA THR A 192 -18.94 -0.59 -0.48
C THR A 192 -18.44 -0.01 -1.80
N TYR A 193 -17.97 -0.86 -2.71
CA TYR A 193 -17.50 -0.49 -4.04
C TYR A 193 -18.42 -1.07 -5.11
N LYS A 194 -19.45 -0.29 -5.46
CA LYS A 194 -20.53 -0.70 -6.38
C LYS A 194 -20.04 -1.02 -7.80
N PHE A 195 -18.88 -0.48 -8.18
CA PHE A 195 -18.27 -0.76 -9.49
C PHE A 195 -17.63 -2.15 -9.55
N LEU A 196 -17.44 -2.86 -8.43
CA LEU A 196 -16.74 -4.13 -8.43
C LEU A 196 -17.49 -5.21 -9.22
N PRO A 197 -16.82 -5.92 -10.13
CA PRO A 197 -17.41 -7.07 -10.81
C PRO A 197 -17.52 -8.26 -9.84
N LYS A 198 -18.64 -9.00 -9.88
CA LYS A 198 -18.88 -10.16 -8.99
C LYS A 198 -17.88 -11.30 -9.21
N ASP A 199 -17.30 -11.36 -10.40
CA ASP A 199 -16.28 -12.30 -10.86
C ASP A 199 -14.84 -11.77 -10.67
N ILE A 200 -14.61 -10.80 -9.79
CA ILE A 200 -13.26 -10.33 -9.45
C ILE A 200 -12.41 -11.47 -8.87
N SER A 201 -11.11 -11.47 -9.19
CA SER A 201 -10.15 -12.44 -8.65
C SER A 201 -10.12 -12.37 -7.12
N LYS A 202 -10.01 -13.54 -6.49
CA LYS A 202 -9.59 -13.66 -5.09
C LYS A 202 -8.10 -13.92 -5.00
#